data_AF-A0A955DCK6-F1
#
_entry.id   AF-A0A955DCK6-F1
#
_cell.length_a   1.000
_cell.length_b   1.000
_cell.length_c   1.000
_cell.angle_alpha   90.00
_cell.angle_beta   90.00
_cell.angle_gamma   90.00
#
_symmetry.space_group_name_H-M   'P 1'
#
loop_
_entity.id
_entity.type
_entity.pdbx_description
1 polymer ?
#
loop_
_entity_poly.entity_id
_entity_poly.type
_entity_poly.pdbx_seq_one_letter_code
_entity_poly.pdbx_strand_id
1 'polypeptide(L)'
;HQRVVIARGLVAFLARTLTNASYPEIGRAMGRRNHSTAHTADQRVQRQMDDGLRVDCGGRGEVSLREVADQLRHEILRTTARGA
;
A
#
# COMPACT_ATOMS: atom_id res chain seq x y z
N HIS A 1 10.96 -11.79 -1.78
CA HIS A 1 11.61 -10.64 -1.11
C HIS A 1 10.62 -9.86 -0.26
N GLN A 2 10.95 -9.62 1.01
CA GLN A 2 10.09 -8.95 2.00
C GLN A 2 9.60 -7.55 1.54
N ARG A 3 10.47 -6.76 0.92
CA ARG A 3 10.12 -5.42 0.38
C ARG A 3 8.99 -5.46 -0.63
N VAL A 4 9.03 -6.42 -1.57
CA VAL A 4 7.99 -6.58 -2.60
C VAL A 4 6.65 -6.96 -1.96
N VAL A 5 6.66 -7.80 -0.91
CA VAL A 5 5.43 -8.18 -0.20
C VAL A 5 4.80 -6.98 0.50
N ILE A 6 5.60 -6.17 1.19
CA ILE A 6 5.15 -4.94 1.86
C ILE A 6 4.60 -3.94 0.85
N ALA A 7 5.33 -3.70 -0.25
CA ALA A 7 4.90 -2.81 -1.32
C ALA A 7 3.53 -3.22 -1.89
N ARG A 8 3.30 -4.52 -2.08
CA ARG A 8 1.99 -5.01 -2.57
C ARG A 8 0.86 -4.81 -1.55
N GLY A 9 1.14 -4.95 -0.26
CA GLY A 9 0.16 -4.63 0.77
C GLY A 9 -0.15 -3.13 0.83
N LEU A 10 0.87 -2.27 0.66
CA LEU A 10 0.69 -0.82 0.58
C LEU A 10 -0.22 -0.43 -0.59
N VAL A 11 -0.09 -1.08 -1.75
CA VAL A 11 -1.01 -0.86 -2.89
C VAL A 11 -2.45 -1.21 -2.51
N ALA A 12 -2.68 -2.34 -1.84
CA ALA A 12 -4.03 -2.73 -1.42
C ALA A 12 -4.63 -1.76 -0.38
N PHE A 13 -3.83 -1.35 0.61
CA PHE A 13 -4.20 -0.35 1.61
C PHE A 13 -4.55 0.99 0.95
N LEU A 14 -3.65 1.56 0.14
CA LEU A 14 -3.86 2.84 -0.53
C LEU A 14 -5.07 2.78 -1.49
N ALA A 15 -5.27 1.68 -2.21
CA ALA A 15 -6.45 1.52 -3.06
C ALA A 15 -7.75 1.55 -2.25
N ARG A 16 -7.80 0.91 -1.08
CA ARG A 16 -8.96 0.98 -0.18
C ARG A 16 -9.17 2.34 0.46
N THR A 17 -8.09 3.08 0.74
CA THR A 17 -8.18 4.42 1.36
C THR A 17 -8.53 5.52 0.35
N LEU A 18 -8.06 5.40 -0.89
CA LEU A 18 -8.20 6.45 -1.91
C LEU A 18 -9.36 6.20 -2.88
N THR A 19 -9.99 5.02 -2.85
CA THR A 19 -11.09 4.67 -3.76
C THR A 19 -12.21 3.92 -3.04
N ASN A 20 -13.38 3.85 -3.68
CA ASN A 20 -14.50 3.03 -3.22
C ASN A 20 -14.44 1.57 -3.68
N ALA A 21 -13.32 1.13 -4.27
CA ALA A 21 -13.19 -0.23 -4.81
C ALA A 21 -13.22 -1.30 -3.71
N SER A 22 -13.92 -2.40 -3.98
CA SER A 22 -13.97 -3.59 -3.14
C SER A 22 -12.67 -4.41 -3.21
N TYR A 23 -12.39 -5.26 -2.21
CA TYR A 23 -11.21 -6.15 -2.26
C TYR A 23 -11.14 -7.05 -3.50
N PRO A 24 -12.26 -7.62 -4.01
CA PRO A 24 -12.25 -8.34 -5.28
C PRO A 24 -11.83 -7.48 -6.47
N GLU A 25 -12.31 -6.24 -6.56
CA GLU A 25 -11.95 -5.31 -7.64
C GLU A 25 -10.48 -4.92 -7.58
N ILE A 26 -9.97 -4.61 -6.39
CA ILE A 26 -8.56 -4.31 -6.16
C ILE A 26 -7.69 -5.52 -6.52
N GLY A 27 -8.07 -6.73 -6.10
CA GLY A 27 -7.37 -7.95 -6.45
C GLY A 27 -7.30 -8.20 -7.96
N ARG A 28 -8.40 -7.95 -8.68
CA ARG A 28 -8.46 -8.02 -10.15
C ARG A 28 -7.55 -6.98 -10.80
N ALA A 29 -7.61 -5.72 -10.35
CA ALA A 29 -6.77 -4.64 -10.87
C ALA A 29 -5.27 -4.91 -10.65
N MET A 30 -4.91 -5.60 -9.56
CA MET A 30 -3.53 -6.03 -9.27
C MET A 30 -3.08 -7.30 -10.02
N GLY A 31 -3.90 -7.82 -10.95
CA GLY A 31 -3.62 -9.02 -11.74
C GLY A 31 -3.58 -10.31 -10.92
N ARG A 32 -4.31 -10.39 -9.80
CA ARG A 32 -4.29 -11.56 -8.91
C ARG A 32 -5.50 -12.46 -9.13
N ARG A 33 -5.22 -13.77 -9.25
CA ARG A 33 -6.22 -14.84 -9.39
C ARG A 33 -6.92 -15.22 -8.07
N ASN A 34 -6.30 -14.95 -6.92
CA ASN A 34 -6.85 -15.31 -5.61
C ASN A 34 -7.36 -14.06 -4.86
N HIS A 35 -8.67 -13.91 -4.80
CA HIS A 35 -9.39 -12.75 -4.24
C HIS A 35 -9.10 -12.48 -2.75
N SER A 36 -8.78 -13.52 -1.97
CA SER A 36 -8.44 -13.41 -0.55
C SER A 36 -7.13 -12.66 -0.28
N THR A 37 -6.30 -12.43 -1.30
CA THR A 37 -4.96 -11.85 -1.11
C THR A 37 -4.94 -10.34 -0.89
N ALA A 38 -5.94 -9.60 -1.40
CA ALA A 38 -5.98 -8.15 -1.23
C ALA A 38 -6.39 -7.75 0.19
N HIS A 39 -7.42 -8.39 0.74
CA HIS A 39 -7.88 -8.13 2.10
C HIS A 39 -6.83 -8.49 3.16
N THR A 40 -6.23 -9.68 3.05
CA THR A 40 -5.17 -10.10 3.99
C THR A 40 -3.92 -9.23 3.86
N ALA A 41 -3.58 -8.75 2.66
CA ALA A 41 -2.44 -7.87 2.47
C ALA A 41 -2.68 -6.48 3.08
N ASP A 42 -3.90 -5.95 2.95
CA ASP A 42 -4.32 -4.70 3.59
C ASP A 42 -4.27 -4.80 5.12
N GLN A 43 -4.95 -5.79 5.72
CA GLN A 43 -4.92 -6.02 7.17
C GLN A 43 -3.50 -6.20 7.71
N ARG A 44 -2.65 -6.93 6.98
CA ARG A 44 -1.26 -7.13 7.36
C ARG A 44 -0.49 -5.81 7.41
N VAL A 45 -0.68 -4.95 6.40
CA VAL A 45 0.01 -3.66 6.34
C VAL A 45 -0.50 -2.70 7.40
N GLN A 46 -1.80 -2.68 7.67
CA GLN A 46 -2.35 -1.92 8.80
C GLN A 46 -1.71 -2.35 10.13
N ARG A 47 -1.67 -3.65 10.40
CA ARG A 47 -1.03 -4.16 11.62
C ARG A 47 0.45 -3.83 11.69
N GLN A 48 1.18 -3.94 10.59
CA GLN A 48 2.59 -3.53 10.54
C GLN A 48 2.80 -2.02 10.77
N MET A 49 1.84 -1.18 10.36
CA MET A 49 1.88 0.26 10.64
C MET A 49 1.56 0.56 12.11
N ASP A 50 0.70 -0.21 12.74
CA ASP A 50 0.37 -0.08 14.17
C ASP A 50 1.50 -0.60 15.06
N ASP A 51 2.16 -1.68 14.65
CA ASP A 51 3.35 -2.24 15.29
C ASP A 51 4.61 -1.35 15.10
N GLY A 52 4.49 -0.25 14.33
CA GLY A 52 5.61 0.68 14.09
C GLY A 52 6.74 0.09 13.23
N LEU A 53 6.42 -0.87 12.35
CA LEU A 53 7.41 -1.52 11.50
C LEU A 53 8.20 -0.48 10.70
N ARG A 54 9.53 -0.55 10.80
CA ARG A 54 10.45 0.23 9.99
C ARG A 54 10.88 -0.58 8.79
N VAL A 55 10.96 0.07 7.63
CA VAL A 55 11.35 -0.54 6.37
C VAL A 55 12.51 0.22 5.77
N ASP A 56 13.49 -0.51 5.24
CA ASP A 56 14.56 0.09 4.46
C ASP A 56 14.02 0.46 3.06
N CYS A 57 13.91 1.77 2.83
CA CYS A 57 13.46 2.36 1.57
C CYS A 57 14.60 2.71 0.61
N GLY A 58 15.77 2.07 0.73
CA GLY A 58 16.85 2.17 -0.25
C GLY A 58 17.45 3.58 -0.34
N GLY A 59 18.55 3.80 0.37
CA GLY A 59 19.27 5.09 0.36
C GLY A 59 18.64 6.19 1.23
N ARG A 60 17.44 5.99 1.78
CA ARG A 60 16.81 6.88 2.78
C ARG A 60 16.91 6.40 4.23
N GLY A 61 17.53 5.23 4.46
CA GLY A 61 17.57 4.57 5.76
C GLY A 61 16.24 3.93 6.15
N GLU A 62 16.11 3.60 7.43
CA GLU A 62 14.91 2.98 7.99
C GLU A 62 13.82 4.01 8.26
N VAL A 63 12.74 3.92 7.49
CA VAL A 63 11.57 4.81 7.60
C VAL A 63 10.39 4.02 8.15
N SER A 64 9.49 4.66 8.91
CA SER A 64 8.30 3.97 9.39
C SER A 64 7.37 3.63 8.22
N LEU A 65 6.73 2.46 8.26
CA LEU A 65 5.80 2.06 7.19
C LEU A 65 4.64 3.07 7.03
N ARG A 66 4.20 3.69 8.13
CA ARG A 66 3.18 4.73 8.13
C ARG A 66 3.63 5.98 7.38
N GLU A 67 4.84 6.45 7.64
CA GLU A 67 5.41 7.60 6.95
C GLU A 67 5.57 7.33 5.45
N VAL A 68 5.98 6.11 5.07
CA VAL A 68 6.03 5.71 3.66
C VAL A 68 4.63 5.75 3.03
N ALA A 69 3.61 5.23 3.72
CA ALA A 69 2.23 5.25 3.24
C ALA A 69 1.70 6.69 3.05
N ASP A 70 1.97 7.57 4.01
CA ASP A 70 1.55 8.99 3.95
C ASP A 70 2.26 9.74 2.83
N GLN A 71 3.56 9.51 2.64
CA GLN A 71 4.33 10.07 1.53
C GLN A 71 3.75 9.61 0.18
N LEU A 72 3.52 8.30 0.00
CA LEU A 72 2.94 7.76 -1.23
C LEU A 72 1.53 8.32 -1.49
N ARG A 73 0.70 8.42 -0.46
CA ARG A 73 -0.63 9.02 -0.56
C ARG A 73 -0.54 10.46 -1.06
N HIS A 74 0.34 11.27 -0.48
CA HIS A 74 0.51 12.66 -0.87
C HIS A 74 0.99 12.78 -2.32
N GLU A 75 1.98 11.98 -2.74
CA GLU A 75 2.48 11.98 -4.12
C GLU A 75 1.44 11.53 -5.15
N ILE A 76 0.64 10.50 -4.84
CA ILE A 76 -0.46 10.04 -5.71
C ILE A 76 -1.46 11.17 -5.93
N LEU A 77 -1.95 11.80 -4.86
CA LEU A 77 -2.92 12.89 -4.97
C LEU A 77 -2.35 14.09 -5.73
N ARG A 78 -1.08 14.44 -5.48
CA ARG A 78 -0.40 15.52 -6.18
C ARG A 78 -0.22 15.23 -7.67
N THR A 79 0.09 13.99 -8.03
CA THR A 79 0.30 13.58 -9.43
C THR A 79 -1.02 13.58 -10.19
N THR A 80 -2.08 13.03 -9.60
CA THR A 80 -3.43 13.04 -10.20
C THR A 80 -3.91 14.47 -10.46
N ALA A 81 -3.64 15.41 -9.55
CA ALA A 81 -4.02 16.81 -9.72
C ALA A 81 -3.27 17.55 -10.85
N ARG A 82 -2.11 17.06 -11.30
CA ARG A 82 -1.36 17.66 -12.42
C ARG A 82 -1.73 17.06 -13.78
N GLY A 83 -2.37 15.89 -13.78
CA GLY A 83 -2.74 15.16 -14.99
C GLY A 83 -4.20 15.32 -15.42
N ALA A 84 -4.99 16.08 -14.65
CA ALA A 84 -6.38 16.44 -14.94
C ALA A 84 -6.45 17.90 -15.40
#